data_AF-A0A6C0AK15-F1
#
_entry.id   AF-A0A6C0AK15-F1
#
_cell.length_a   1.000
_cell.length_b   1.000
_cell.length_c   1.000
_cell.angle_alpha   90.00
_cell.angle_beta   90.00
_cell.angle_gamma   90.00
#
_symmetry.space_group_name_H-M   'P 1'
#
loop_
_entity.id
_entity.type
_entity.pdbx_description
1 polymer ?
#
loop_
_entity_poly.entity_id
_entity_poly.type
_entity_poly.pdbx_seq_one_letter_code
_entity_poly.pdbx_strand_id
1 'polypeptide(L)' 'MSDQYKKNIDKLKELENTHPNLSKYWIEYLKKKEEKYIEANKSCENFLDNITNYPDFSNKMIYNLMIIKQSGLLNNNY' A
#
# COMPACT_ATOMS: atom_id res chain seq x y z
N MET A 1 0.79 -3.17 -14.67
CA MET A 1 1.90 -2.19 -14.70
C MET A 1 1.58 -1.11 -15.72
N SER A 2 1.75 0.18 -15.38
CA SER A 2 1.43 1.28 -16.31
C SER A 2 2.33 1.24 -17.56
N ASP A 3 1.75 1.39 -18.74
CA ASP A 3 2.50 1.47 -20.00
C ASP A 3 3.48 2.65 -20.01
N GLN A 4 3.14 3.73 -19.30
CA GLN A 4 4.02 4.89 -19.16
C GLN A 4 5.29 4.56 -18.36
N TYR A 5 5.19 3.71 -17.34
CA TYR A 5 6.36 3.27 -16.58
C TYR A 5 7.32 2.47 -17.45
N LYS A 6 6.78 1.49 -18.19
CA LYS A 6 7.59 0.65 -19.09
C LYS A 6 8.33 1.51 -20.11
N LYS A 7 7.60 2.43 -20.75
CA LYS A 7 8.15 3.39 -21.72
C LYS A 7 9.25 4.28 -21.11
N ASN A 8 9.11 4.70 -19.86
CA ASN A 8 10.12 5.51 -19.17
C ASN A 8 11.37 4.69 -18.83
N ILE A 9 11.21 3.45 -18.37
CA ILE A 9 12.34 2.55 -18.09
C ILE A 9 13.13 2.25 -19.37
N ASP A 10 12.44 1.98 -20.48
CA ASP A 10 13.12 1.68 -21.75
C ASP A 10 13.92 2.88 -22.26
N LYS A 11 13.37 4.10 -22.18
CA LYS A 11 14.11 5.33 -22.48
C LYS A 11 15.31 5.56 -21.57
N LEU A 12 15.18 5.25 -20.27
CA LEU A 12 16.31 5.38 -19.35
C LEU A 12 17.40 4.36 -19.68
N LYS A 13 17.06 3.13 -20.04
CA LYS A 13 18.03 2.13 -20.50
C LYS A 13 18.80 2.58 -21.74
N GLU A 14 18.12 3.21 -22.72
CA GLU A 14 18.81 3.80 -23.88
C GLU A 14 19.82 4.89 -23.46
N LEU A 15 19.47 5.68 -22.45
CA LEU A 15 20.32 6.72 -21.89
C LEU A 15 21.47 6.19 -21.01
N GLU A 16 21.53 4.91 -20.65
CA GLU A 16 22.65 4.35 -19.87
C GLU A 16 23.99 4.50 -20.62
N ASN A 17 23.96 4.47 -21.96
CA ASN A 17 25.16 4.60 -22.77
C ASN A 17 25.75 6.02 -22.77
N THR A 18 24.92 7.05 -22.53
CA THR A 18 25.35 8.46 -22.57
C THR A 18 25.43 9.08 -21.17
N HIS A 19 24.52 8.72 -20.27
CA HIS A 19 24.39 9.26 -18.92
C HIS A 19 24.14 8.14 -17.90
N PRO A 20 25.10 7.21 -17.71
CA PRO A 20 24.91 5.98 -16.93
C PRO A 20 24.47 6.24 -15.48
N ASN A 21 25.08 7.23 -14.81
CA ASN A 21 24.79 7.51 -13.41
C ASN A 21 23.38 8.09 -13.21
N LEU A 22 22.98 9.02 -14.09
CA LEU A 22 21.67 9.65 -14.02
C LEU A 22 20.56 8.66 -14.38
N SER A 23 20.80 7.83 -15.40
CA SER A 23 19.85 6.79 -15.80
C SER A 23 19.62 5.78 -14.68
N LYS A 24 20.70 5.22 -14.11
CA LYS A 24 20.60 4.25 -13.01
C LYS A 24 19.85 4.83 -11.80
N TYR A 25 20.16 6.07 -11.41
CA TYR A 25 19.47 6.73 -10.31
C TYR A 25 17.96 6.81 -10.53
N TRP A 26 17.52 7.22 -11.72
CA TRP A 26 16.10 7.32 -12.06
C TRP A 26 15.42 5.95 -12.16
N ILE A 27 16.10 4.95 -12.70
CA ILE A 27 15.58 3.57 -12.75
C ILE A 27 15.35 3.05 -11.33
N GLU A 28 16.31 3.22 -10.42
CA GLU A 28 16.15 2.81 -9.02
C GLU A 28 15.03 3.57 -8.30
N TYR A 29 14.94 4.88 -8.53
CA TYR A 29 13.86 5.71 -7.98
C TYR A 29 12.48 5.22 -8.43
N LEU A 30 12.31 4.95 -9.72
CA LEU A 30 11.06 4.46 -10.29
C LEU A 30 10.70 3.07 -9.73
N LYS A 31 11.67 2.16 -9.60
CA LYS A 31 11.45 0.84 -8.97
C LYS A 31 10.96 0.95 -7.53
N LYS A 32 11.58 1.79 -6.71
CA LYS A 32 11.13 2.00 -5.31
C LYS A 32 9.72 2.56 -5.24
N LYS A 33 9.33 3.44 -6.17
CA LYS A 33 7.97 3.98 -6.23
C LYS A 33 6.96 2.92 -6.68
N GLU A 34 7.34 2.05 -7.62
CA GLU A 34 6.54 0.90 -8.04
C GLU A 34 6.28 -0.07 -6.88
N GLU A 35 7.32 -0.44 -6.12
CA GLU A 35 7.19 -1.33 -4.96
C GLU A 35 6.17 -0.77 -3.95
N LYS A 36 6.28 0.52 -3.61
CA LYS A 36 5.32 1.20 -2.72
C LYS A 36 3.90 1.22 -3.27
N TYR A 37 3.74 1.42 -4.58
CA TYR A 37 2.43 1.39 -5.22
C TYR A 37 1.81 -0.02 -5.16
N ILE A 38 2.60 -1.06 -5.41
CA ILE A 38 2.16 -2.45 -5.32
C ILE A 38 1.74 -2.79 -3.89
N GLU A 39 2.54 -2.39 -2.90
CA GLU A 39 2.22 -2.60 -1.48
C GLU A 39 0.92 -1.89 -1.06
N ALA A 40 0.71 -0.66 -1.52
CA ALA A 40 -0.52 0.09 -1.27
C ALA A 40 -1.74 -0.61 -1.91
N ASN A 41 -1.60 -1.09 -3.15
CA ASN A 41 -2.67 -1.84 -3.81
C ASN A 41 -2.98 -3.15 -3.11
N LYS A 42 -1.98 -3.92 -2.72
CA LYS A 42 -2.18 -5.16 -1.95
C LYS A 42 -2.89 -4.88 -0.62
N SER A 43 -2.55 -3.79 0.05
CA SER A 43 -3.23 -3.36 1.28
C SER A 43 -4.69 -2.99 1.03
N CYS A 44 -4.98 -2.33 -0.09
CA CYS A 44 -6.33 -2.01 -0.52
C CYS A 44 -7.13 -3.28 -0.86
N GLU A 45 -6.55 -4.20 -1.62
CA GLU A 45 -7.17 -5.49 -1.95
C GLU A 45 -7.50 -6.28 -0.69
N ASN A 46 -6.56 -6.39 0.26
CA ASN A 46 -6.80 -7.02 1.55
C ASN A 46 -7.95 -6.34 2.32
N PHE A 47 -8.02 -5.01 2.28
CA PHE A 47 -9.11 -4.26 2.92
C PHE A 47 -10.46 -4.54 2.26
N LEU A 48 -10.52 -4.54 0.93
CA LEU A 48 -11.71 -4.86 0.16
C LEU A 48 -12.18 -6.29 0.42
N ASP A 49 -11.26 -7.27 0.39
CA ASP A 49 -11.53 -8.67 0.72
C ASP A 49 -12.06 -8.80 2.15
N ASN A 50 -11.48 -8.07 3.11
CA ASN A 50 -11.96 -8.08 4.49
C ASN A 50 -13.37 -7.50 4.61
N ILE A 51 -13.72 -6.43 3.90
CA ILE A 51 -15.08 -5.87 3.91
C ILE A 51 -16.07 -6.82 3.22
N THR A 52 -15.69 -7.42 2.10
CA THR A 52 -16.56 -8.34 1.36
C THR A 52 -16.82 -9.62 2.14
N ASN A 53 -15.81 -10.18 2.80
CA ASN A 53 -15.92 -11.44 3.55
C ASN A 53 -16.38 -11.26 5.00
N TYR A 54 -16.23 -10.06 5.57
CA TYR A 54 -16.81 -9.67 6.85
C TYR A 54 -17.72 -8.46 6.63
N PRO A 55 -18.90 -8.65 6.00
CA PRO A 55 -19.85 -7.57 5.73
C PRO A 55 -20.31 -6.86 7.02
N ASP A 56 -20.13 -7.54 8.16
CA ASP A 56 -20.43 -7.05 9.50
C ASP A 56 -19.17 -6.56 10.25
N PHE A 57 -18.17 -6.04 9.54
CA PHE A 57 -16.98 -5.41 10.15
C PHE A 57 -17.38 -4.38 11.20
N SER A 58 -18.48 -3.65 10.96
CA SER A 58 -19.16 -2.76 11.90
C SER A 58 -19.60 -3.49 13.16
N ASN A 59 -20.34 -4.60 13.06
CA ASN A 59 -20.88 -5.31 14.21
C ASN A 59 -19.82 -6.07 15.00
N LYS A 60 -18.82 -6.67 14.35
CA LYS A 60 -17.70 -7.32 15.06
C LYS A 60 -16.80 -6.28 15.73
N MET A 61 -16.55 -5.13 15.11
CA MET A 61 -15.84 -4.02 15.74
C MET A 61 -16.66 -3.42 16.90
N ILE A 62 -17.96 -3.16 16.70
CA ILE A 62 -18.88 -2.68 17.75
C ILE A 62 -18.95 -3.69 18.89
N TYR A 63 -19.05 -4.99 18.60
CA TYR A 63 -19.07 -6.06 19.60
C TYR A 63 -17.74 -6.15 20.36
N ASN A 64 -16.60 -6.08 19.67
CA ASN A 64 -15.29 -6.03 20.31
C ASN A 64 -15.15 -4.78 21.18
N LEU A 65 -15.56 -3.60 20.69
CA LEU A 65 -15.58 -2.35 21.47
C LEU A 65 -16.53 -2.44 22.68
N MET A 66 -17.69 -3.11 22.54
CA MET A 66 -18.63 -3.38 23.63
C MET A 66 -18.03 -4.31 24.69
N ILE A 67 -17.36 -5.40 24.28
CA ILE A 67 -16.65 -6.30 25.21
C ILE A 67 -15.54 -5.55 25.94
N ILE A 68 -14.74 -4.75 25.22
CA ILE A 68 -13.66 -3.95 25.83
C ILE A 68 -14.24 -2.92 26.81
N LYS A 69 -15.38 -2.30 26.49
CA LYS A 69 -16.10 -1.39 27.40
C LYS A 69 -16.65 -2.11 28.63
N GLN A 70 -17.29 -3.28 28.47
CA GLN A 70 -17.85 -4.07 29.57
C GLN A 70 -16.78 -4.69 30.47
N SER A 71 -15.62 -5.04 29.92
CA SER A 71 -14.47 -5.55 30.68
C SER A 71 -13.71 -4.45 31.46
N GLY A 72 -14.14 -3.19 31.37
CA GLY A 72 -13.54 -2.07 32.10
C GLY A 72 -12.20 -1.58 31.55
N LEU A 73 -11.71 -2.15 30.44
CA LEU A 73 -10.42 -1.80 29.83
C LEU A 73 -10.39 -0.41 29.16
N LEU A 74 -11.56 0.20 28.94
CA LEU A 74 -11.71 1.58 28.45
C LEU A 74 -12.08 2.60 29.54
N ASN A 75 -12.19 2.18 30.81
CA ASN A 75 -12.39 3.11 31.93
C ASN A 75 -11.07 3.82 32.28
N ASN A 76 -10.54 4.60 31.33
CA ASN A 76 -9.60 5.66 31.67
C ASN A 76 -10.44 6.84 32.18
N ASN A 77 -10.69 6.84 33.50
CA ASN A 77 -11.12 8.02 34.22
C ASN A 77 -10.02 9.09 34.08
N TYR A 78 -10.26 10.07 33.22
CA TYR A 78 -9.77 11.43 33.39
C TYR A 78 -10.89 12.26 34.00
#